data_AF-A0A7J6SI27-F1
#
_entry.id   AF-A0A7J6SI27-F1
#
_cell.length_a   1.000
_cell.length_b   1.000
_cell.length_c   1.000
_cell.angle_alpha   90.00
_cell.angle_beta   90.00
_cell.angle_gamma   90.00
#
_symmetry.space_group_name_H-M   'P 1'
#
loop_
_entity.id
_entity.type
_entity.pdbx_description
1 polymer ?
#
loop_
_entity_poly.entity_id
_entity_poly.type
_entity_poly.pdbx_seq_one_letter_code
_entity_poly.pdbx_strand_id
1 'polypeptide(L)'
;MVNYNSLDTAQPDPRKEFIVEACMALLGISQKDRGIFRSNPESNGELEKFLEDLNTKILFAYEQAHETGISGEFRNVCLSTRYGDIPSKLGVAVAFIKTGVGELAAGTMSRRVVTTTVDVTHPMRGLRGVLREAYSKVGKG
;
A
#
# COMPACT_ATOMS: atom_id res chain seq x y z
N MET A 1 20.49 38.77 9.10
CA MET A 1 20.86 37.61 8.27
C MET A 1 20.09 36.41 8.78
N VAL A 2 19.08 35.96 8.04
CA VAL A 2 18.32 34.76 8.38
C VAL A 2 19.06 33.57 7.79
N ASN A 3 19.44 32.63 8.64
CA ASN A 3 20.22 31.45 8.27
C ASN A 3 19.26 30.41 7.67
N TYR A 4 19.27 30.26 6.33
CA TYR A 4 18.54 29.22 5.61
C TYR A 4 19.35 27.92 5.65
N ASN A 5 19.50 27.31 6.83
CA ASN A 5 20.07 25.97 6.93
C ASN A 5 18.95 24.94 7.13
N SER A 6 19.06 23.88 6.33
CA SER A 6 18.25 22.66 6.31
C SER A 6 16.77 22.85 5.95
N LEU A 7 16.49 22.97 4.65
CA LEU A 7 15.45 22.09 4.10
C LEU A 7 15.88 20.67 4.47
N ASP A 8 15.26 20.13 5.52
CA ASP A 8 15.26 18.70 5.79
C ASP A 8 14.89 18.02 4.48
N THR A 9 15.88 17.50 3.77
CA THR A 9 15.65 16.41 2.82
C THR A 9 15.39 15.20 3.69
N ALA A 10 14.24 15.20 4.36
CA ALA A 10 13.79 14.12 5.19
C ALA A 10 13.91 12.86 4.34
N GLN A 11 14.83 11.97 4.72
CA GLN A 11 14.99 10.72 4.01
C GLN A 11 13.61 10.06 3.99
N PRO A 12 13.15 9.55 2.82
CA PRO A 12 11.85 8.91 2.73
C PRO A 12 11.77 7.81 3.79
N ASP A 13 10.70 7.81 4.60
CA ASP A 13 10.53 6.80 5.64
C ASP A 13 10.66 5.40 5.00
N PRO A 14 11.66 4.59 5.40
CA PRO A 14 11.92 3.29 4.77
C PRO A 14 10.72 2.33 4.86
N ARG A 15 9.82 2.53 5.84
CA ARG A 15 8.57 1.78 5.94
C ARG A 15 7.60 2.14 4.82
N LYS A 16 7.51 3.44 4.48
CA LYS A 16 6.68 3.92 3.36
C LYS A 16 7.26 3.43 2.03
N GLU A 17 8.58 3.46 1.88
CA GLU A 17 9.23 2.96 0.66
C GLU A 17 8.98 1.46 0.42
N PHE A 18 8.95 0.64 1.47
CA PHE A 18 8.58 -0.78 1.35
C PHE A 18 7.19 -0.96 0.73
N ILE A 19 6.19 -0.16 1.15
CA ILE A 19 4.83 -0.21 0.62
C ILE A 19 4.82 0.22 -0.85
N VAL A 20 5.51 1.32 -1.18
CA VAL A 20 5.64 1.82 -2.55
C VAL A 20 6.23 0.76 -3.47
N GLU A 21 7.34 0.14 -3.09
CA GLU A 21 8.02 -0.87 -3.91
C GLU A 21 7.14 -2.11 -4.13
N ALA A 22 6.44 -2.56 -3.09
CA ALA A 22 5.51 -3.68 -3.19
C ALA A 22 4.32 -3.38 -4.10
N CYS A 23 3.73 -2.18 -4.00
CA CYS A 23 2.67 -1.75 -4.90
C CYS A 23 3.16 -1.70 -6.35
N MET A 24 4.36 -1.13 -6.59
CA MET A 24 4.92 -1.05 -7.93
C MET A 24 5.15 -2.43 -8.54
N ALA A 25 5.69 -3.37 -7.76
CA ALA A 25 5.93 -4.73 -8.20
C ALA A 25 4.62 -5.48 -8.52
N LEU A 26 3.60 -5.35 -7.68
CA LEU A 26 2.34 -6.13 -7.79
C LEU A 26 1.31 -5.52 -8.74
N LEU A 27 1.30 -4.19 -8.88
CA LEU A 27 0.46 -3.49 -9.84
C LEU A 27 1.18 -3.31 -11.20
N GLY A 28 2.48 -3.62 -11.29
CA GLY A 28 3.25 -3.49 -12.52
C GLY A 28 3.48 -2.03 -12.93
N ILE A 29 3.75 -1.16 -11.96
CA ILE A 29 4.04 0.27 -12.17
C ILE A 29 5.55 0.44 -12.39
N SER A 30 5.92 1.25 -13.38
CA SER A 30 7.33 1.47 -13.73
C SER A 30 8.04 2.40 -12.73
N GLN A 31 9.37 2.26 -12.59
CA GLN A 31 10.18 3.10 -11.70
C GLN A 31 10.07 4.60 -12.00
N LYS A 32 9.86 4.96 -13.28
CA LYS A 32 9.65 6.35 -13.71
C LYS A 32 8.40 6.98 -13.08
N ASP A 33 7.42 6.16 -12.70
CA ASP A 33 6.12 6.60 -12.17
C ASP A 33 6.08 6.56 -10.62
N ARG A 34 7.23 6.36 -9.94
CA ARG A 34 7.29 6.28 -8.46
C ARG A 34 6.68 7.50 -7.75
N GLY A 35 6.68 8.67 -8.40
CA GLY A 35 6.13 9.91 -7.84
C GLY A 35 4.62 9.89 -7.59
N ILE A 36 3.85 9.02 -8.26
CA ILE A 36 2.39 8.94 -8.14
C ILE A 36 1.91 8.51 -6.75
N PHE A 37 2.77 7.85 -5.97
CA PHE A 37 2.43 7.36 -4.63
C PHE A 37 2.45 8.44 -3.56
N ARG A 38 3.07 9.59 -3.84
CA ARG A 38 3.33 10.64 -2.86
C ARG A 38 2.45 11.88 -3.06
N SER A 39 1.64 11.92 -4.12
CA SER A 39 0.86 13.09 -4.52
C SER A 39 -0.56 13.16 -3.92
N ASN A 40 -1.04 12.11 -3.24
CA ASN A 40 -2.38 12.07 -2.64
C ASN A 40 -2.32 12.15 -1.09
N PRO A 41 -2.72 13.28 -0.47
CA PRO A 41 -2.75 13.44 0.99
C PRO A 41 -3.60 12.40 1.73
N GLU A 42 -4.75 11.99 1.17
CA GLU A 42 -5.63 11.01 1.81
C GLU A 42 -4.95 9.64 1.90
N SER A 43 -4.29 9.22 0.82
CA SER A 43 -3.54 7.96 0.78
C SER A 43 -2.34 7.98 1.74
N ASN A 44 -1.68 9.13 1.90
CA ASN A 44 -0.62 9.30 2.89
C ASN A 44 -1.15 9.15 4.33
N GLY A 45 -2.32 9.71 4.63
CA GLY A 45 -2.96 9.57 5.95
C GLY A 45 -3.34 8.12 6.27
N GLU A 46 -3.90 7.39 5.29
CA GLU A 46 -4.23 5.97 5.45
C GLU A 46 -2.97 5.09 5.61
N LEU A 47 -1.88 5.44 4.92
CA LEU A 47 -0.58 4.80 5.10
C LEU A 47 0.00 5.05 6.50
N GLU A 48 -0.02 6.29 6.98
CA GLU A 48 0.47 6.63 8.32
C GLU A 48 -0.35 5.93 9.40
N LYS A 49 -1.68 5.94 9.26
CA LYS A 49 -2.58 5.17 10.12
C LYS A 49 -2.22 3.69 10.09
N PHE A 50 -1.99 3.11 8.91
CA PHE A 50 -1.51 1.74 8.83
C PHE A 50 -0.14 1.56 9.47
N LEU A 51 0.81 2.48 9.43
CA LEU A 51 2.12 2.25 10.02
C LEU A 51 2.11 2.42 11.55
N GLU A 52 1.33 3.37 12.06
CA GLU A 52 1.42 3.86 13.44
C GLU A 52 0.30 3.32 14.35
N ASP A 53 -0.91 3.10 13.83
CA ASP A 53 -2.01 2.57 14.63
C ASP A 53 -1.88 1.05 14.84
N LEU A 54 -1.82 0.64 16.11
CA LEU A 54 -1.72 -0.76 16.53
C LEU A 54 -2.96 -1.58 16.14
N ASN A 55 -4.13 -0.93 16.07
CA ASN A 55 -5.42 -1.54 15.74
C ASN A 55 -5.65 -1.66 14.23
N THR A 56 -5.02 -0.79 13.45
CA THR A 56 -5.07 -0.88 11.99
C THR A 56 -4.17 -2.01 11.51
N LYS A 57 -4.80 -3.13 11.10
CA LYS A 57 -4.10 -4.35 10.66
C LYS A 57 -3.96 -4.50 9.16
N ILE A 58 -4.77 -3.81 8.37
CA ILE A 58 -4.85 -3.99 6.93
C ILE A 58 -4.78 -2.65 6.23
N LEU A 59 -4.02 -2.59 5.14
CA LEU A 59 -4.01 -1.51 4.17
C LEU A 59 -4.22 -2.11 2.78
N PHE A 60 -5.10 -1.50 2.00
CA PHE A 60 -5.35 -1.84 0.62
C PHE A 60 -4.70 -0.79 -0.28
N ALA A 61 -4.11 -1.24 -1.37
CA ALA A 61 -3.65 -0.39 -2.46
C ALA A 61 -4.34 -0.80 -3.76
N TYR A 62 -4.88 0.16 -4.49
CA TYR A 62 -5.59 -0.10 -5.73
C TYR A 62 -5.37 1.05 -6.71
N GLU A 63 -5.46 0.75 -8.00
CA GLU A 63 -5.34 1.77 -9.03
C GLU A 63 -6.68 2.43 -9.29
N GLN A 64 -6.71 3.76 -9.32
CA GLN A 64 -7.87 4.49 -9.81
C GLN A 64 -7.56 5.03 -11.21
N ALA A 65 -8.38 4.64 -12.18
CA ALA A 65 -8.31 5.25 -13.51
C ALA A 65 -8.70 6.72 -13.39
N HIS A 66 -7.84 7.62 -13.89
CA HIS A 66 -8.20 9.03 -14.03
C HIS A 66 -9.19 9.17 -15.19
N GLU A 67 -10.39 9.69 -14.94
CA GLU A 67 -11.41 9.94 -15.98
C GLU A 67 -11.10 11.19 -16.84
N THR A 68 -9.92 11.79 -16.71
CA THR A 68 -9.54 12.92 -17.54
C THR A 68 -9.02 12.40 -18.87
N GLY A 69 -9.88 12.45 -19.90
CA GLY A 69 -9.67 11.97 -21.28
C GLY A 69 -8.52 12.63 -22.07
N ILE A 70 -7.36 12.82 -21.45
CA ILE A 70 -6.10 13.18 -22.09
C ILE A 70 -5.31 11.88 -22.20
N SER A 71 -5.01 11.47 -23.42
CA SER A 71 -4.16 10.33 -23.72
C SER A 71 -2.79 10.52 -23.04
N GLY A 72 -2.56 9.82 -21.94
CA GLY A 72 -1.34 9.89 -21.15
C GLY A 72 -1.59 9.20 -19.81
N GLU A 73 -1.05 7.99 -19.68
CA GLU A 73 -1.24 7.02 -18.59
C GLU A 73 -0.92 7.55 -17.18
N PHE A 74 -1.71 8.45 -16.63
CA PHE A 74 -1.60 8.80 -15.21
C PHE A 74 -2.32 7.72 -14.39
N ARG A 75 -1.56 6.70 -14.00
CA ARG A 75 -1.98 5.72 -12.99
C ARG A 75 -1.92 6.42 -11.64
N ASN A 76 -3.04 6.46 -10.92
CA ASN A 76 -3.04 6.88 -9.52
C ASN A 76 -3.20 5.65 -8.64
N VAL A 77 -2.35 5.52 -7.63
CA VAL A 77 -2.52 4.51 -6.60
C VAL A 77 -3.16 5.14 -5.38
N CYS A 78 -4.29 4.59 -5.00
CA CYS A 78 -5.02 4.97 -3.80
C CYS A 78 -4.73 3.95 -2.70
N LEU A 79 -4.59 4.44 -1.48
CA LEU A 79 -4.43 3.63 -0.28
C LEU A 79 -5.64 3.81 0.64
N SER A 80 -6.18 2.71 1.19
CA SER A 80 -7.27 2.77 2.18
C SER A 80 -7.17 1.62 3.17
N THR A 81 -7.48 1.87 4.44
CA THR A 81 -7.63 0.85 5.49
C THR A 81 -9.03 0.22 5.51
N ARG A 82 -9.94 0.67 4.64
CA ARG A 82 -11.32 0.17 4.55
C ARG A 82 -11.56 -0.53 3.22
N TYR A 83 -12.08 -1.75 3.31
CA TYR A 83 -12.43 -2.52 2.11
C TYR A 83 -13.55 -1.86 1.28
N GLY A 84 -14.50 -1.20 1.93
CA GLY A 84 -15.65 -0.57 1.26
C GLY A 84 -15.30 0.62 0.36
N ASP A 85 -14.11 1.19 0.53
CA ASP A 85 -13.65 2.33 -0.28
C ASP A 85 -13.10 1.86 -1.64
N ILE A 86 -12.82 0.56 -1.79
CA ILE A 86 -12.23 0.00 -3.00
C ILE A 86 -13.30 -0.16 -4.08
N PRO A 87 -13.17 0.50 -5.25
CA PRO A 87 -14.15 0.35 -6.32
C PRO A 87 -14.20 -1.10 -6.82
N SER A 88 -15.38 -1.71 -6.77
CA SER A 88 -15.59 -3.11 -7.19
C SER A 88 -15.23 -3.38 -8.66
N LYS A 89 -15.25 -2.35 -9.51
CA LYS A 89 -14.88 -2.40 -10.93
C LYS A 89 -13.39 -2.63 -11.22
N LEU A 90 -12.52 -2.59 -10.20
CA LEU A 90 -11.06 -2.66 -10.39
C LEU A 90 -10.50 -4.06 -10.62
N GLY A 91 -11.28 -5.11 -10.36
CA GLY A 91 -10.79 -6.49 -10.49
C GLY A 91 -9.93 -6.90 -9.29
N VAL A 92 -8.80 -6.25 -9.08
CA VAL A 92 -7.80 -6.63 -8.07
C VAL A 92 -7.29 -5.43 -7.27
N ALA A 93 -7.07 -5.63 -5.97
CA ALA A 93 -6.34 -4.73 -5.09
C ALA A 93 -5.16 -5.48 -4.43
N VAL A 94 -4.12 -4.76 -4.03
CA VAL A 94 -3.04 -5.28 -3.17
C VAL A 94 -3.45 -5.10 -1.72
N ALA A 95 -3.28 -6.12 -0.89
CA ALA A 95 -3.50 -6.04 0.54
C ALA A 95 -2.18 -6.23 1.30
N PHE A 96 -1.95 -5.35 2.27
CA PHE A 96 -0.87 -5.40 3.23
C PHE A 96 -1.45 -5.73 4.60
N ILE A 97 -1.00 -6.81 5.21
CA ILE A 97 -1.56 -7.33 6.47
C ILE A 97 -0.45 -7.40 7.52
N LYS A 98 -0.62 -6.69 8.63
CA LYS A 98 0.29 -6.79 9.77
C LYS A 98 0.18 -8.16 10.43
N THR A 99 1.31 -8.79 10.70
CA THR A 99 1.42 -9.97 11.54
C THR A 99 1.94 -9.57 12.94
N GLY A 100 1.24 -10.05 13.97
CA GLY A 100 1.55 -9.78 15.37
C GLY A 100 1.04 -8.45 15.93
N VAL A 101 1.49 -8.15 17.15
CA VAL A 101 1.11 -6.97 17.94
C VAL A 101 2.36 -6.10 18.15
N GLY A 102 2.22 -4.77 18.17
CA GLY A 102 3.33 -3.82 18.37
C GLY A 102 3.73 -3.03 17.12
N GLU A 103 4.61 -2.06 17.32
CA GLU A 103 5.04 -1.09 16.30
C GLU A 103 5.76 -1.75 15.11
N LEU A 104 5.52 -1.22 13.91
CA LEU A 104 6.25 -1.63 12.71
C LEU A 104 7.55 -0.82 12.60
N ALA A 105 8.66 -1.44 12.98
CA ALA A 105 9.99 -0.91 12.74
C ALA A 105 10.44 -1.22 11.30
N ALA A 106 11.17 -0.29 10.68
CA ALA A 106 11.64 -0.39 9.30
C ALA A 106 12.35 -1.73 8.98
N GLY A 107 13.27 -2.17 9.83
CA GLY A 107 14.01 -3.42 9.64
C GLY A 107 13.18 -4.70 9.75
N THR A 108 11.91 -4.60 10.16
CA THR A 108 11.02 -5.76 10.37
C THR A 108 9.85 -5.83 9.39
N MET A 109 9.70 -4.84 8.50
CA MET A 109 8.56 -4.73 7.58
C MET A 109 8.32 -6.01 6.78
N SER A 110 9.37 -6.57 6.15
CA SER A 110 9.26 -7.78 5.32
C SER A 110 8.86 -9.04 6.08
N ARG A 111 9.11 -9.10 7.40
CA ARG A 111 8.73 -10.22 8.27
C ARG A 111 7.36 -10.02 8.92
N ARG A 112 6.95 -8.76 9.07
CA ARG A 112 5.75 -8.36 9.82
C ARG A 112 4.60 -7.87 8.95
N VAL A 113 4.80 -7.74 7.66
CA VAL A 113 3.76 -7.35 6.70
C VAL A 113 3.67 -8.43 5.63
N VAL A 114 2.53 -9.11 5.59
CA VAL A 114 2.19 -10.02 4.50
C VAL A 114 1.56 -9.19 3.40
N THR A 115 2.19 -9.22 2.22
CA THR A 115 1.65 -8.62 1.00
C THR A 115 1.03 -9.71 0.12
N THR A 116 -0.16 -9.45 -0.41
CA THR A 116 -0.94 -10.36 -1.27
C THR A 116 -1.88 -9.56 -2.16
N THR A 117 -2.55 -10.22 -3.11
CA THR A 117 -3.59 -9.63 -3.95
C THR A 117 -4.97 -10.15 -3.59
N VAL A 118 -5.98 -9.27 -3.65
CA VAL A 118 -7.38 -9.55 -3.36
C VAL A 118 -8.18 -9.30 -4.63
N ASP A 119 -8.96 -10.30 -5.05
CA ASP A 119 -10.03 -10.10 -6.03
C ASP A 119 -11.17 -9.33 -5.36
N VAL A 120 -11.38 -8.09 -5.80
CA VAL A 120 -12.42 -7.20 -5.25
C VAL A 120 -13.76 -7.32 -5.98
N THR A 121 -13.76 -7.94 -7.17
CA THR A 121 -15.02 -8.25 -7.89
C THR A 121 -15.78 -9.38 -7.21
N HIS A 122 -15.05 -10.32 -6.60
CA HIS A 122 -15.62 -11.43 -5.85
C HIS A 122 -14.99 -11.50 -4.45
N PRO A 123 -15.49 -10.71 -3.47
CA PRO A 123 -14.88 -10.56 -2.15
C PRO A 123 -14.59 -11.89 -1.43
N MET A 124 -15.50 -12.86 -1.53
CA MET A 124 -15.33 -14.19 -0.93
C MET A 124 -14.21 -15.00 -1.60
N ARG A 125 -14.05 -14.87 -2.92
CA ARG A 125 -12.98 -15.51 -3.67
C ARG A 125 -11.63 -14.86 -3.35
N GLY A 126 -11.59 -13.53 -3.29
CA GLY A 126 -10.42 -12.77 -2.86
C GLY A 126 -9.97 -13.16 -1.46
N LEU A 127 -10.91 -13.19 -0.49
CA LEU A 127 -10.64 -13.61 0.89
C LEU A 127 -10.08 -15.04 0.96
N ARG A 128 -10.68 -15.99 0.21
CA ARG A 128 -10.18 -17.37 0.17
C ARG A 128 -8.77 -17.44 -0.40
N GLY A 129 -8.46 -16.65 -1.43
CA GLY A 129 -7.13 -16.53 -2.01
C GLY A 129 -6.10 -16.04 -0.98
N VAL A 130 -6.41 -14.93 -0.32
CA VAL A 130 -5.56 -14.34 0.72
C VAL A 130 -5.31 -15.29 1.88
N LEU A 131 -6.37 -15.92 2.41
CA LEU A 131 -6.23 -16.88 3.51
C LEU A 131 -5.31 -18.03 3.10
N ARG A 132 -5.52 -18.61 1.91
CA ARG A 132 -4.66 -19.70 1.42
C ARG A 132 -3.19 -19.27 1.34
N GLU A 133 -2.93 -18.07 0.84
CA GLU A 133 -1.57 -17.55 0.71
C GLU A 133 -0.94 -17.26 2.08
N ALA A 134 -1.66 -16.59 2.97
CA ALA A 134 -1.20 -16.29 4.33
C ALA A 134 -0.90 -17.56 5.13
N TYR A 135 -1.80 -18.55 5.13
CA TYR A 135 -1.58 -19.85 5.77
C TYR A 135 -0.37 -20.59 5.20
N SER A 136 -0.15 -20.52 3.88
CA SER A 136 1.02 -21.16 3.25
C SER A 136 2.37 -20.55 3.68
N LYS A 137 2.38 -19.25 4.03
CA LYS A 137 3.57 -18.53 4.49
C LYS A 137 3.82 -18.75 5.99
N VAL A 138 2.78 -18.96 6.79
CA VAL A 138 2.90 -19.25 8.24
C VAL A 138 3.32 -20.69 8.50
N GLY A 139 2.85 -21.66 7.71
CA GLY A 139 3.13 -23.10 7.92
C GLY A 139 4.54 -23.58 7.52
N LYS A 140 5.44 -22.68 7.11
CA LYS A 140 6.83 -23.01 6.75
C LYS A 140 7.87 -22.35 7.69
N GLY A 141 7.42 -21.80 8.82
CA GLY A 141 8.27 -21.26 9.88
C GLY A 141 8.70 -22.32 10.88
#